data_AF-A0A7W3Z4G0-F1
#
_entry.id   AF-A0A7W3Z4G0-F1
#
_cell.length_a   1.000
_cell.length_b   1.000
_cell.length_c   1.000
_cell.angle_alpha   90.00
_cell.angle_beta   90.00
_cell.angle_gamma   90.00
#
_symmetry.space_group_name_H-M   'P 1'
#
loop_
_entity.id
_entity.type
_entity.pdbx_description
1 polymer ?
#
loop_
_entity_poly.entity_id
_entity_poly.type
_entity_poly.pdbx_seq_one_letter_code
_entity_poly.pdbx_strand_id
1 'polypeptide(L)'
;MDKKAKNILFKTYWKSGWINKKDRYTSPDDLAYAKEKGVMFDPRTISHDACLAQIFDLLPKISTQLVGKAFLSSLSTRRLDWRSGLASYFIAKQLTPHPYTKVISGQSLDPHGNATHISHTCGICRDAKYGIIGDECYDNVDLNVLNFERIKWGGVRHGHLIYTLFDLEQLHAADIPEPTTEDIAIFQNMLTVIENSQPEDYPSALEKNLASVIKSTKDERQILIEILACINILKPTSYDRPTKGKHDWTFVTYWRGEDKYNKEALQLYFSNYMPQKTL
;
A
#
# COMPACT_ATOMS: atom_id res chain seq x y z
N MET A 1 -5.01 -17.52 -5.91
CA MET A 1 -5.48 -16.66 -7.01
C MET A 1 -5.46 -17.44 -8.31
N ASP A 2 -6.50 -17.35 -9.12
CA ASP A 2 -6.60 -18.03 -10.42
C ASP A 2 -5.50 -17.57 -11.39
N LYS A 3 -4.77 -18.53 -11.98
CA LYS A 3 -3.61 -18.24 -12.83
C LYS A 3 -4.02 -17.61 -14.17
N LYS A 4 -5.15 -18.04 -14.75
CA LYS A 4 -5.63 -17.53 -16.05
C LYS A 4 -6.11 -16.09 -15.89
N ALA A 5 -6.93 -15.81 -14.87
CA ALA A 5 -7.43 -14.48 -14.57
C ALA A 5 -6.30 -13.49 -14.26
N LYS A 6 -5.31 -13.89 -13.46
CA LYS A 6 -4.10 -13.08 -13.23
C LYS A 6 -3.36 -12.78 -14.53
N ASN A 7 -3.20 -13.78 -15.41
CA ASN A 7 -2.52 -13.59 -16.68
C ASN A 7 -3.27 -12.62 -17.62
N ILE A 8 -4.61 -12.70 -17.66
CA ILE A 8 -5.45 -11.76 -18.40
C ILE A 8 -5.20 -10.32 -17.92
N LEU A 9 -5.28 -10.10 -16.61
CA LEU A 9 -5.02 -8.79 -16.00
C LEU A 9 -3.62 -8.28 -16.38
N PHE A 10 -2.58 -9.10 -16.18
CA PHE A 10 -1.20 -8.68 -16.45
C PHE A 10 -0.97 -8.36 -17.93
N LYS A 11 -1.49 -9.17 -18.86
CA LYS A 11 -1.37 -8.90 -20.30
C LYS A 11 -2.11 -7.64 -20.75
N THR A 12 -3.17 -7.26 -20.03
CA THR A 12 -3.94 -6.04 -20.33
C THR A 12 -3.14 -4.78 -20.02
N TYR A 13 -2.36 -4.78 -18.94
CA TYR A 13 -1.67 -3.58 -18.44
C TYR A 13 -0.15 -3.57 -18.64
N TRP A 14 0.47 -4.74 -18.85
CA TRP A 14 1.92 -4.87 -18.78
C TRP A 14 2.52 -5.81 -19.83
N LYS A 15 3.63 -5.37 -20.43
CA LYS A 15 4.52 -6.22 -21.23
C LYS A 15 5.96 -6.03 -20.79
N SER A 16 6.66 -5.05 -21.36
CA SER A 16 8.00 -4.60 -20.94
C SER A 16 7.94 -3.23 -20.25
N GLY A 17 6.78 -2.94 -19.63
CA GLY A 17 6.36 -1.61 -19.21
C GLY A 17 4.84 -1.50 -19.29
N TRP A 18 4.30 -0.35 -18.88
CA TRP A 18 2.89 -0.04 -19.03
C TRP A 18 2.48 -0.03 -20.50
N ILE A 19 1.38 -0.73 -20.81
CA ILE A 19 0.73 -0.61 -22.12
C ILE A 19 -0.01 0.74 -22.15
N ASN A 20 0.15 1.50 -23.25
CA ASN A 20 -0.53 2.78 -23.43
C ASN A 20 -2.04 2.58 -23.32
N LYS A 21 -2.75 3.52 -22.69
CA LYS A 21 -4.20 3.42 -22.46
C LYS A 21 -4.99 3.08 -23.74
N LYS A 22 -4.63 3.68 -24.88
CA LYS A 22 -5.27 3.44 -26.19
C LYS A 22 -5.07 2.03 -26.75
N ASP A 23 -4.00 1.35 -26.32
CA ASP A 23 -3.59 0.03 -26.79
C ASP A 23 -4.02 -1.08 -25.81
N ARG A 24 -4.63 -0.72 -24.66
CA ARG A 24 -5.15 -1.69 -23.70
C ARG A 24 -6.42 -2.32 -24.24
N TYR A 25 -6.45 -3.64 -24.24
CA TYR A 25 -7.61 -4.41 -24.69
C TYR A 25 -7.72 -5.71 -23.90
N THR A 26 -8.94 -6.04 -23.49
CA THR A 26 -9.31 -7.32 -22.92
C THR A 26 -10.54 -7.80 -23.67
N SER A 27 -10.55 -9.04 -24.16
CA SER A 27 -11.72 -9.59 -24.84
C SER A 27 -12.92 -9.67 -23.87
N PRO A 28 -14.17 -9.58 -24.33
CA PRO A 28 -15.34 -9.72 -23.46
C PRO A 28 -15.35 -11.01 -22.65
N ASP A 29 -14.95 -12.13 -23.26
CA ASP A 29 -14.89 -13.45 -22.60
C ASP A 29 -13.80 -13.50 -21.52
N ASP A 30 -12.61 -12.95 -21.80
CA ASP A 30 -11.54 -12.88 -20.82
C ASP A 30 -11.89 -11.93 -19.66
N LEU A 31 -12.54 -10.81 -19.95
CA LEU A 31 -13.01 -9.88 -18.93
C LEU A 31 -14.07 -10.54 -18.05
N ALA A 32 -15.06 -11.20 -18.64
CA ALA A 32 -16.09 -11.93 -17.90
C ALA A 32 -15.47 -13.01 -17.00
N TYR A 33 -14.54 -13.80 -17.54
CA TYR A 33 -13.82 -14.83 -16.78
C TYR A 33 -13.00 -14.21 -15.63
N ALA A 34 -12.24 -13.14 -15.88
CA ALA A 34 -11.42 -12.50 -14.86
C ALA A 34 -12.27 -11.83 -13.77
N LYS A 35 -13.46 -11.31 -14.11
CA LYS A 35 -14.46 -10.80 -13.16
C LYS A 35 -15.04 -11.93 -12.29
N GLU A 36 -15.43 -13.04 -12.90
CA GLU A 36 -15.93 -14.23 -12.18
C GLU A 36 -14.90 -14.72 -11.14
N LYS A 37 -13.60 -14.64 -11.45
CA LYS A 37 -12.52 -15.01 -10.53
C LYS A 37 -12.10 -13.92 -9.54
N GLY A 38 -12.79 -12.77 -9.51
CA GLY A 38 -12.50 -11.66 -8.61
C GLY A 38 -11.16 -10.97 -8.86
N VAL A 39 -10.66 -11.01 -10.10
CA VAL A 39 -9.37 -10.40 -10.48
C VAL A 39 -9.57 -9.14 -11.32
N MET A 40 -10.66 -9.06 -12.08
CA MET A 40 -11.05 -7.84 -12.78
C MET A 40 -12.42 -7.35 -12.30
N PHE A 41 -12.70 -6.08 -12.55
CA PHE A 41 -13.83 -5.35 -11.99
C PHE A 41 -14.37 -4.36 -13.03
N ASP A 42 -15.65 -4.04 -12.87
CA ASP A 42 -16.23 -2.88 -13.54
C ASP A 42 -15.61 -1.59 -12.99
N PRO A 43 -15.51 -0.53 -13.81
CA PRO A 43 -15.06 0.75 -13.32
C PRO A 43 -16.01 1.29 -12.26
N ARG A 44 -15.48 2.07 -11.33
CA ARG A 44 -16.24 2.61 -10.20
C ARG A 44 -16.41 4.11 -10.32
N THR A 45 -17.65 4.57 -10.15
CA THR A 45 -17.96 5.97 -9.90
C THR A 45 -18.46 6.14 -8.47
N ILE A 46 -17.79 6.97 -7.66
CA ILE A 46 -18.15 7.20 -6.25
C ILE A 46 -17.67 8.58 -5.78
N SER A 47 -18.44 9.26 -4.93
CA SER A 47 -18.00 10.51 -4.31
C SER A 47 -17.02 10.26 -3.17
N HIS A 48 -16.28 11.30 -2.77
CA HIS A 48 -15.47 11.31 -1.55
C HIS A 48 -16.24 10.77 -0.32
N ASP A 49 -17.40 11.38 -0.04
CA ASP A 49 -18.17 11.12 1.18
C ASP A 49 -18.75 9.70 1.18
N ALA A 50 -19.21 9.22 0.03
CA ALA A 50 -19.67 7.85 -0.12
C ALA A 50 -18.51 6.83 0.03
N CYS A 51 -17.32 7.18 -0.46
CA CYS A 51 -16.12 6.36 -0.29
C CYS A 51 -15.74 6.25 1.20
N LEU A 52 -15.75 7.37 1.93
CA LEU A 52 -15.52 7.38 3.39
C LEU A 52 -16.56 6.55 4.14
N ALA A 53 -17.85 6.71 3.81
CA ALA A 53 -18.91 5.95 4.45
C ALA A 53 -18.70 4.43 4.29
N GLN A 54 -18.36 3.97 3.08
CA GLN A 54 -18.09 2.56 2.83
C GLN A 54 -16.84 2.05 3.57
N ILE A 55 -15.79 2.87 3.70
CA ILE A 55 -14.63 2.53 4.52
C ILE A 55 -15.04 2.34 5.98
N PHE A 56 -15.84 3.25 6.55
CA PHE A 56 -16.29 3.14 7.94
C PHE A 56 -17.24 1.97 8.18
N ASP A 57 -18.05 1.57 7.19
CA ASP A 57 -18.90 0.38 7.25
C ASP A 57 -18.09 -0.92 7.18
N LEU A 58 -16.94 -0.89 6.51
CA LEU A 58 -16.09 -2.05 6.30
C LEU A 58 -15.07 -2.25 7.43
N LEU A 59 -14.51 -1.16 7.95
CA LEU A 59 -13.42 -1.18 8.92
C LEU A 59 -13.70 -2.05 10.17
N PRO A 60 -14.90 -2.02 10.80
CA PRO A 60 -15.21 -2.88 11.94
C PRO A 60 -15.22 -4.38 11.64
N LYS A 61 -15.30 -4.76 10.36
CA LYS A 61 -15.33 -6.16 9.89
C LYS A 61 -13.93 -6.73 9.63
N ILE A 62 -12.90 -5.91 9.75
CA ILE A 62 -11.50 -6.28 9.53
C ILE A 62 -10.77 -6.16 10.86
N SER A 63 -10.23 -7.27 11.35
CA SER A 63 -9.49 -7.29 12.60
C SER A 63 -8.01 -6.99 12.40
N THR A 64 -7.35 -6.46 13.44
CA THR A 64 -5.89 -6.29 13.45
C THR A 64 -5.17 -7.64 13.24
N GLN A 65 -5.74 -8.74 13.75
CA GLN A 65 -5.22 -10.09 13.56
C GLN A 65 -5.27 -10.52 12.09
N LEU A 66 -6.34 -10.17 11.36
CA LEU A 66 -6.47 -10.51 9.94
C LEU A 66 -5.41 -9.81 9.10
N VAL A 67 -5.16 -8.52 9.32
CA VAL A 67 -4.14 -7.77 8.54
C VAL A 67 -2.73 -8.24 8.85
N GLY A 68 -2.42 -8.54 10.12
CA GLY A 68 -1.13 -9.12 10.51
C GLY A 68 -0.92 -10.50 9.90
N LYS A 69 -1.97 -11.34 9.91
CA LYS A 69 -1.98 -12.64 9.23
C LYS A 69 -1.73 -12.51 7.73
N ALA A 70 -2.49 -11.66 7.05
CA ALA A 70 -2.37 -11.42 5.61
C ALA A 70 -0.94 -11.03 5.20
N PHE A 71 -0.36 -10.10 5.94
CA PHE A 71 1.00 -9.65 5.70
C PHE A 71 2.00 -10.80 5.87
N LEU A 72 1.94 -11.57 6.95
CA LEU A 72 2.88 -12.66 7.20
C LEU A 72 2.72 -13.80 6.17
N SER A 73 1.50 -14.28 5.92
CA SER A 73 1.21 -15.37 4.97
C SER A 73 1.62 -15.04 3.50
N SER A 74 1.95 -13.78 3.23
CA SER A 74 2.41 -13.32 1.92
C SER A 74 3.92 -13.50 1.66
N LEU A 75 4.71 -13.76 2.71
CA LEU A 75 6.16 -13.55 2.66
C LEU A 75 6.85 -14.64 1.82
N SER A 76 6.61 -15.90 2.13
CA SER A 76 7.11 -17.07 1.37
C SER A 76 6.40 -17.24 0.03
N THR A 77 5.08 -17.02 0.01
CA THR A 77 4.22 -17.24 -1.17
C THR A 77 4.33 -16.13 -2.22
N ARG A 78 4.95 -15.00 -1.85
CA ARG A 78 5.01 -13.76 -2.66
C ARG A 78 3.62 -13.29 -3.11
N ARG A 79 2.60 -13.47 -2.26
CA ARG A 79 1.25 -12.90 -2.44
C ARG A 79 1.23 -11.43 -2.04
N LEU A 80 1.89 -10.60 -2.84
CA LEU A 80 2.07 -9.17 -2.59
C LEU A 80 0.74 -8.46 -2.32
N ASP A 81 -0.34 -8.93 -2.94
CA ASP A 81 -1.69 -8.43 -2.76
C ASP A 81 -2.27 -8.61 -1.35
N TRP A 82 -1.67 -9.47 -0.52
CA TRP A 82 -2.02 -9.59 0.89
C TRP A 82 -1.22 -8.65 1.80
N ARG A 83 -0.12 -8.07 1.31
CA ARG A 83 0.70 -7.10 2.07
C ARG A 83 0.04 -5.74 2.16
N SER A 84 -0.56 -5.30 1.06
CA SER A 84 -1.13 -3.96 0.88
C SER A 84 -2.19 -3.62 1.93
N GLY A 85 -3.05 -4.61 2.23
CA GLY A 85 -4.20 -4.44 3.11
C GLY A 85 -3.82 -3.96 4.52
N LEU A 86 -2.60 -4.26 4.99
CA LEU A 86 -2.11 -3.79 6.29
C LEU A 86 -1.92 -2.27 6.32
N ALA A 87 -1.32 -1.69 5.27
CA ALA A 87 -1.19 -0.23 5.15
C ALA A 87 -2.57 0.43 4.96
N SER A 88 -3.43 -0.13 4.10
CA SER A 88 -4.78 0.41 3.87
C SER A 88 -5.65 0.36 5.14
N TYR A 89 -5.55 -0.69 5.95
CA TYR A 89 -6.21 -0.77 7.26
C TYR A 89 -5.68 0.27 8.23
N PHE A 90 -4.35 0.45 8.30
CA PHE A 90 -3.77 1.49 9.13
C PHE A 90 -4.29 2.87 8.74
N ILE A 91 -4.24 3.22 7.44
CA ILE A 91 -4.75 4.49 6.91
C ILE A 91 -6.22 4.68 7.24
N ALA A 92 -7.06 3.66 7.02
CA ALA A 92 -8.49 3.75 7.32
C ALA A 92 -8.78 4.04 8.80
N LYS A 93 -7.95 3.54 9.73
CA LYS A 93 -8.06 3.87 11.15
C LYS A 93 -7.70 5.32 11.51
N GLN A 94 -7.01 6.03 10.63
CA GLN A 94 -6.64 7.45 10.84
C GLN A 94 -7.71 8.40 10.31
N LEU A 95 -8.63 7.90 9.48
CA LEU A 95 -9.73 8.69 8.94
C LEU A 95 -10.73 9.03 10.04
N THR A 96 -11.30 10.22 9.96
CA THR A 96 -12.44 10.65 10.78
C THR A 96 -13.62 10.95 9.85
N PRO A 97 -14.87 10.78 10.29
CA PRO A 97 -16.03 11.18 9.49
C PRO A 97 -15.98 12.68 9.16
N HIS A 98 -16.00 13.02 7.88
CA HIS A 98 -16.04 14.40 7.41
C HIS A 98 -16.59 14.51 5.99
N PRO A 99 -17.21 15.65 5.63
CA PRO A 99 -17.56 15.95 4.24
C PRO A 99 -16.33 16.41 3.45
N TYR A 100 -16.35 16.24 2.13
CA TYR A 100 -15.33 16.77 1.24
C TYR A 100 -15.11 18.27 1.47
N THR A 101 -13.86 18.68 1.68
CA THR A 101 -13.48 20.09 1.90
C THR A 101 -12.47 20.50 0.84
N LYS A 102 -12.91 21.22 -0.19
CA LYS A 102 -12.08 21.61 -1.32
C LYS A 102 -10.91 22.52 -0.90
N VAL A 103 -9.69 22.08 -1.17
CA VAL A 103 -8.47 22.91 -1.07
C VAL A 103 -7.59 22.72 -2.29
N ILE A 104 -6.76 23.71 -2.60
CA ILE A 104 -5.75 23.61 -3.67
C ILE A 104 -4.66 22.63 -3.24
N SER A 105 -4.34 21.67 -4.10
CA SER A 105 -3.28 20.67 -3.90
C SER A 105 -2.06 20.87 -4.80
N GLY A 106 -2.20 21.65 -5.87
CA GLY A 106 -1.13 21.88 -6.82
C GLY A 106 -1.51 22.86 -7.91
N GLN A 107 -0.51 23.51 -8.48
CA GLN A 107 -0.67 24.47 -9.57
C GLN A 107 0.40 24.21 -10.62
N SER A 108 0.00 24.11 -11.88
CA SER A 108 0.92 24.15 -13.02
C SER A 108 0.99 25.58 -13.54
N LEU A 109 2.20 26.07 -13.79
CA LEU A 109 2.43 27.43 -14.27
C LEU A 109 2.89 27.40 -15.73
N ASP A 110 2.46 28.38 -16.52
CA ASP A 110 3.08 28.68 -17.81
C ASP A 110 4.47 29.34 -17.60
N PRO A 111 5.26 29.55 -18.67
CA PRO A 111 6.54 30.26 -18.57
C PRO A 111 6.45 31.71 -18.08
N HIS A 112 5.25 32.29 -18.03
CA HIS A 112 4.99 33.65 -17.55
C HIS A 112 4.52 33.67 -16.08
N GLY A 113 4.42 32.50 -15.43
CA GLY A 113 3.99 32.37 -14.04
C GLY A 113 2.47 32.34 -13.84
N ASN A 114 1.66 32.26 -14.90
CA ASN A 114 0.21 32.14 -14.78
C ASN A 114 -0.19 30.69 -14.53
N ALA A 115 -1.15 30.47 -13.62
CA ALA A 115 -1.70 29.15 -13.38
C ALA A 115 -2.47 28.64 -14.62
N THR A 116 -1.98 27.55 -15.21
CA THR A 116 -2.62 26.86 -16.34
C THR A 116 -3.52 25.71 -15.89
N HIS A 117 -3.25 25.16 -14.71
CA HIS A 117 -4.04 24.10 -14.10
C HIS A 117 -3.98 24.21 -12.59
N ILE A 118 -5.11 24.01 -11.92
CA ILE A 118 -5.23 23.99 -10.45
C ILE A 118 -5.84 22.64 -10.07
N SER A 119 -5.06 21.82 -9.35
CA SER A 119 -5.57 20.57 -8.77
C SER A 119 -6.15 20.84 -7.38
N HIS A 120 -7.15 20.04 -7.03
CA HIS A 120 -7.83 20.13 -5.74
C HIS A 120 -7.86 18.78 -5.05
N THR A 121 -7.91 18.80 -3.72
CA THR A 121 -8.07 17.62 -2.87
C THR A 121 -8.94 17.98 -1.66
N CYS A 122 -9.31 16.98 -0.87
CA CYS A 122 -9.94 17.18 0.43
C CYS A 122 -8.90 17.68 1.44
N GLY A 123 -9.11 18.87 2.01
CA GLY A 123 -8.21 19.48 2.99
C GLY A 123 -8.09 18.65 4.26
N ILE A 124 -9.19 18.07 4.74
CA ILE A 124 -9.17 17.22 5.94
C ILE A 124 -8.38 15.93 5.69
N CYS A 125 -8.53 15.29 4.52
CA CYS A 125 -7.70 14.15 4.15
C CYS A 125 -6.23 14.54 4.04
N ARG A 126 -5.91 15.61 3.29
CA ARG A 126 -4.53 16.08 3.09
C ARG A 126 -3.84 16.42 4.40
N ASP A 127 -4.56 17.07 5.31
CA ASP A 127 -4.04 17.53 6.60
C ASP A 127 -4.07 16.44 7.67
N ALA A 128 -4.68 15.29 7.36
CA ALA A 128 -4.44 14.09 8.13
C ALA A 128 -2.93 13.78 8.06
N LYS A 129 -2.34 13.48 9.22
CA LYS A 129 -1.02 12.84 9.25
C LYS A 129 -1.17 11.55 8.40
N TYR A 130 -0.08 11.05 7.78
CA TYR A 130 -0.08 9.83 6.97
C TYR A 130 -0.48 9.95 5.48
N GLY A 131 -0.32 11.14 4.86
CA GLY A 131 -0.27 11.26 3.39
C GLY A 131 -1.56 10.84 2.67
N ILE A 132 -2.71 11.09 3.29
CA ILE A 132 -4.01 10.69 2.75
C ILE A 132 -4.46 11.67 1.66
N ILE A 133 -4.95 11.14 0.55
CA ILE A 133 -5.43 11.93 -0.59
C ILE A 133 -6.86 11.52 -0.93
N GLY A 134 -7.77 12.50 -0.86
CA GLY A 134 -9.19 12.35 -1.20
C GLY A 134 -9.58 13.30 -2.33
N ASP A 135 -10.13 12.76 -3.41
CA ASP A 135 -10.67 13.55 -4.53
C ASP A 135 -12.17 13.75 -4.33
N GLU A 136 -12.74 14.86 -4.83
CA GLU A 136 -14.17 15.18 -4.68
C GLU A 136 -15.07 14.07 -5.24
N CYS A 137 -14.75 13.62 -6.44
CA CYS A 137 -15.41 12.52 -7.13
C CYS A 137 -14.37 11.63 -7.81
N TYR A 138 -14.62 10.33 -7.75
CA TYR A 138 -13.89 9.30 -8.47
C TYR A 138 -14.74 8.89 -9.65
N ASP A 139 -14.50 9.43 -10.84
CA ASP A 139 -15.30 9.14 -12.03
C ASP A 139 -14.70 8.01 -12.85
N ASN A 140 -15.47 6.94 -13.04
CA ASN A 140 -15.13 5.81 -13.92
C ASN A 140 -13.71 5.25 -13.65
N VAL A 141 -13.34 5.13 -12.37
CA VAL A 141 -12.03 4.66 -11.94
C VAL A 141 -11.85 3.21 -12.36
N ASP A 142 -10.78 2.95 -13.12
CA ASP A 142 -10.39 1.60 -13.53
C ASP A 142 -9.78 0.84 -12.35
N LEU A 143 -10.63 0.13 -11.59
CA LEU A 143 -10.21 -0.70 -10.45
C LEU A 143 -9.23 -1.80 -10.84
N ASN A 144 -9.17 -2.18 -12.12
CA ASN A 144 -8.21 -3.18 -12.60
C ASN A 144 -6.77 -2.66 -12.56
N VAL A 145 -6.56 -1.35 -12.78
CA VAL A 145 -5.24 -0.72 -12.58
C VAL A 145 -4.82 -0.86 -11.12
N LEU A 146 -5.73 -0.56 -10.19
CA LEU A 146 -5.49 -0.68 -8.75
C LEU A 146 -5.15 -2.12 -8.37
N ASN A 147 -5.90 -3.09 -8.90
CA ASN A 147 -5.66 -4.51 -8.62
C ASN A 147 -4.35 -5.01 -9.23
N PHE A 148 -4.05 -4.58 -10.45
CA PHE A 148 -2.80 -4.91 -11.11
C PHE A 148 -1.60 -4.43 -10.29
N GLU A 149 -1.61 -3.17 -9.84
CA GLU A 149 -0.57 -2.61 -8.98
C GLU A 149 -0.49 -3.34 -7.63
N ARG A 150 -1.64 -3.67 -7.04
CA ARG A 150 -1.73 -4.47 -5.81
C ARG A 150 -1.01 -5.82 -5.97
N ILE A 151 -1.32 -6.56 -7.04
CA ILE A 151 -0.77 -7.90 -7.29
C ILE A 151 0.69 -7.84 -7.75
N LYS A 152 1.09 -6.80 -8.50
CA LYS A 152 2.42 -6.70 -9.09
C LYS A 152 3.49 -6.23 -8.11
N TRP A 153 3.16 -5.27 -7.25
CA TRP A 153 4.13 -4.62 -6.38
C TRP A 153 3.76 -4.64 -4.90
N GLY A 154 2.52 -5.00 -4.54
CA GLY A 154 2.02 -4.91 -3.18
C GLY A 154 1.29 -3.60 -2.88
N GLY A 155 0.83 -2.91 -3.93
CA GLY A 155 0.14 -1.62 -3.81
C GLY A 155 1.12 -0.45 -3.91
N VAL A 156 0.82 0.54 -4.75
CA VAL A 156 1.69 1.73 -4.94
C VAL A 156 0.96 3.04 -4.63
N ARG A 157 -0.28 2.95 -4.15
CA ARG A 157 -1.19 4.08 -3.91
C ARG A 157 -1.67 4.14 -2.46
N HIS A 158 -0.87 3.65 -1.53
CA HIS A 158 -1.16 3.75 -0.10
C HIS A 158 -1.42 5.22 0.27
N GLY A 159 -2.52 5.49 0.98
CA GLY A 159 -2.98 6.85 1.28
C GLY A 159 -4.06 7.39 0.34
N HIS A 160 -4.18 6.90 -0.90
CA HIS A 160 -5.29 7.29 -1.77
C HIS A 160 -6.60 6.66 -1.26
N LEU A 161 -7.63 7.48 -1.07
CA LEU A 161 -8.88 7.05 -0.45
C LEU A 161 -9.60 5.95 -1.26
N ILE A 162 -9.70 6.10 -2.58
CA ILE A 162 -10.30 5.08 -3.46
C ILE A 162 -9.51 3.76 -3.46
N TYR A 163 -8.19 3.83 -3.36
CA TYR A 163 -7.35 2.63 -3.26
C TYR A 163 -7.54 1.97 -1.90
N THR A 164 -7.62 2.76 -0.82
CA THR A 164 -7.87 2.27 0.54
C THR A 164 -9.18 1.50 0.61
N LEU A 165 -10.28 2.04 0.09
CA LEU A 165 -11.57 1.34 0.01
C LEU A 165 -11.44 0.02 -0.76
N PHE A 166 -10.91 0.08 -1.97
CA PHE A 166 -10.77 -1.09 -2.83
C PHE A 166 -9.89 -2.17 -2.18
N ASP A 167 -8.76 -1.80 -1.59
CA ASP A 167 -7.83 -2.75 -0.98
C ASP A 167 -8.44 -3.44 0.26
N LEU A 168 -9.21 -2.70 1.08
CA LEU A 168 -9.94 -3.26 2.21
C LEU A 168 -11.05 -4.23 1.78
N GLU A 169 -11.81 -3.92 0.74
CA GLU A 169 -12.84 -4.83 0.20
C GLU A 169 -12.22 -6.17 -0.19
N GLN A 170 -11.05 -6.10 -0.81
CA GLN A 170 -10.34 -7.26 -1.34
C GLN A 170 -9.67 -8.06 -0.22
N LEU A 171 -9.15 -7.39 0.80
CA LEU A 171 -8.68 -8.04 2.03
C LEU A 171 -9.83 -8.75 2.75
N HIS A 172 -10.98 -8.10 2.91
CA HIS A 172 -12.14 -8.66 3.60
C HIS A 172 -12.70 -9.90 2.88
N ALA A 173 -12.68 -9.90 1.55
CA ALA A 173 -13.13 -11.03 0.74
C ALA A 173 -12.10 -12.16 0.61
N ALA A 174 -10.85 -11.95 1.02
CA ALA A 174 -9.78 -12.91 0.80
C ALA A 174 -9.80 -14.07 1.82
N ASP A 175 -9.73 -15.29 1.31
CA ASP A 175 -9.38 -16.46 2.10
C ASP A 175 -7.86 -16.51 2.31
N ILE A 176 -7.43 -16.24 3.54
CA ILE A 176 -6.03 -16.09 3.92
C ILE A 176 -5.66 -17.21 4.91
N PRO A 177 -4.73 -18.11 4.55
CA PRO A 177 -4.27 -19.17 5.43
C PRO A 177 -3.44 -18.60 6.58
N GLU A 178 -3.28 -19.39 7.64
CA GLU A 178 -2.34 -19.07 8.72
C GLU A 178 -0.90 -18.98 8.19
N PRO A 179 -0.05 -18.09 8.74
CA PRO A 179 1.33 -17.97 8.30
C PRO A 179 2.10 -19.26 8.59
N THR A 180 2.93 -19.67 7.65
CA THR A 180 3.78 -20.85 7.81
C THR A 180 4.99 -20.53 8.70
N THR A 181 5.68 -21.55 9.20
CA THR A 181 6.97 -21.36 9.90
C THR A 181 7.99 -20.61 9.03
N GLU A 182 7.96 -20.81 7.72
CA GLU A 182 8.82 -20.10 6.77
C GLU A 182 8.47 -18.60 6.71
N ASP A 183 7.19 -18.25 6.68
CA ASP A 183 6.74 -16.86 6.72
C ASP A 183 7.24 -16.15 7.99
N ILE A 184 7.12 -16.80 9.14
CA ILE A 184 7.59 -16.27 10.43
C ILE A 184 9.12 -16.11 10.43
N ALA A 185 9.85 -17.10 9.91
CA ALA A 185 11.31 -17.03 9.82
C ALA A 185 11.77 -15.88 8.90
N ILE A 186 11.13 -15.69 7.74
CA ILE A 186 11.41 -14.57 6.84
C ILE A 186 11.21 -13.24 7.57
N PHE A 187 10.09 -13.08 8.27
CA PHE A 187 9.80 -11.83 8.98
C PHE A 187 10.80 -11.57 10.12
N GLN A 188 11.17 -12.58 10.90
CA GLN A 188 12.19 -12.46 11.94
C GLN A 188 13.56 -12.07 11.38
N ASN A 189 13.93 -12.62 10.23
CA ASN A 189 15.16 -12.25 9.54
C ASN A 189 15.10 -10.79 9.03
N MET A 190 13.96 -10.33 8.52
CA MET A 190 13.76 -8.92 8.16
C MET A 190 13.92 -8.00 9.37
N LEU A 191 13.30 -8.31 10.52
CA LEU A 191 13.46 -7.54 11.75
C LEU A 191 14.91 -7.51 12.23
N THR A 192 15.62 -8.63 12.09
CA THR A 192 17.06 -8.70 12.42
C THR A 192 17.89 -7.79 11.51
N VAL A 193 17.58 -7.72 10.22
CA VAL A 193 18.24 -6.78 9.29
C VAL A 193 17.96 -5.33 9.67
N ILE A 194 16.72 -5.00 10.05
CA ILE A 194 16.36 -3.65 10.51
C ILE A 194 17.10 -3.31 11.80
N GLU A 195 17.13 -4.22 12.78
CA GLU A 195 17.84 -4.04 14.05
C GLU A 195 19.34 -3.82 13.86
N ASN A 196 19.95 -4.51 12.90
CA ASN A 196 21.39 -4.44 12.63
C ASN A 196 21.77 -3.36 11.60
N SER A 197 20.82 -2.54 11.14
CA SER A 197 21.09 -1.44 10.21
C SER A 197 22.05 -0.42 10.85
N GLN A 198 22.98 0.12 10.07
CA GLN A 198 23.96 1.09 10.56
C GLN A 198 23.29 2.44 10.87
N PRO A 199 23.78 3.23 11.83
CA PRO A 199 23.11 4.47 12.27
C PRO A 199 22.69 5.40 11.11
N GLU A 200 23.57 5.56 10.12
CA GLU A 200 23.39 6.43 8.96
C GLU A 200 22.74 5.74 7.74
N ASP A 201 22.24 4.51 7.88
CA ASP A 201 21.57 3.82 6.79
C ASP A 201 20.28 4.55 6.41
N TYR A 202 20.12 4.85 5.13
CA TYR A 202 18.92 5.42 4.54
C TYR A 202 17.97 4.29 4.11
N PRO A 203 16.69 4.58 3.80
CA PRO A 203 15.77 3.55 3.33
C PRO A 203 16.28 2.75 2.12
N SER A 204 17.05 3.38 1.24
CA SER A 204 17.70 2.72 0.09
C SER A 204 18.81 1.74 0.48
N ALA A 205 19.45 1.90 1.64
CA ALA A 205 20.41 0.92 2.16
C ALA A 205 19.67 -0.28 2.74
N LEU A 206 18.61 -0.04 3.54
CA LEU A 206 17.73 -1.08 4.05
C LEU A 206 17.12 -1.91 2.92
N GLU A 207 16.66 -1.27 1.84
CA GLU A 207 16.14 -1.95 0.64
C GLU A 207 17.12 -2.98 0.09
N LYS A 208 18.40 -2.63 -0.06
CA LYS A 208 19.42 -3.55 -0.56
C LYS A 208 19.68 -4.68 0.43
N ASN A 209 19.76 -4.36 1.71
CA ASN A 209 20.06 -5.33 2.76
C ASN A 209 18.96 -6.40 2.88
N LEU A 210 17.69 -6.00 2.71
CA LEU A 210 16.55 -6.92 2.73
C LEU A 210 16.56 -7.96 1.59
N ALA A 211 17.28 -7.72 0.49
CA ALA A 211 17.37 -8.68 -0.62
C ALA A 211 17.92 -10.05 -0.20
N SER A 212 18.69 -10.12 0.89
CA SER A 212 19.28 -11.35 1.42
C SER A 212 18.30 -12.22 2.20
N VAL A 213 17.19 -11.66 2.70
CA VAL A 213 16.26 -12.35 3.61
C VAL A 213 14.85 -12.54 3.04
N ILE A 214 14.52 -11.86 1.94
CA ILE A 214 13.23 -12.03 1.27
C ILE A 214 13.37 -12.06 -0.26
N LYS A 215 12.81 -13.11 -0.88
CA LYS A 215 12.74 -13.23 -2.34
C LYS A 215 11.84 -12.13 -2.93
N SER A 216 12.46 -11.18 -3.63
CA SER A 216 11.79 -9.95 -4.08
C SER A 216 12.57 -9.23 -5.17
N THR A 217 11.87 -8.40 -5.96
CA THR A 217 12.53 -7.36 -6.77
C THR A 217 12.85 -6.12 -5.93
N LYS A 218 13.63 -5.18 -6.50
CA LYS A 218 13.85 -3.87 -5.88
C LYS A 218 12.52 -3.16 -5.57
N ASP A 219 11.66 -3.00 -6.57
CA ASP A 219 10.37 -2.31 -6.43
C ASP A 219 9.49 -2.94 -5.34
N GLU A 220 9.45 -4.28 -5.25
CA GLU A 220 8.70 -5.00 -4.22
C GLU A 220 9.23 -4.73 -2.81
N ARG A 221 10.55 -4.58 -2.64
CA ARG A 221 11.14 -4.21 -1.35
C ARG A 221 10.89 -2.74 -1.00
N GLN A 222 10.88 -1.85 -1.99
CA GLN A 222 10.53 -0.45 -1.76
C GLN A 222 9.10 -0.34 -1.20
N ILE A 223 8.14 -1.03 -1.80
CA ILE A 223 6.76 -1.06 -1.30
C ILE A 223 6.65 -1.74 0.06
N LEU A 224 7.37 -2.85 0.27
CA LEU A 224 7.41 -3.51 1.59
C LEU A 224 7.88 -2.55 2.70
N ILE A 225 8.94 -1.78 2.43
CA ILE A 225 9.46 -0.77 3.35
C ILE A 225 8.43 0.33 3.59
N GLU A 226 7.76 0.81 2.54
CA GLU A 226 6.69 1.82 2.66
C GLU A 226 5.52 1.33 3.51
N ILE A 227 5.10 0.07 3.35
CA ILE A 227 4.06 -0.54 4.19
C ILE A 227 4.50 -0.58 5.66
N LEU A 228 5.73 -1.01 5.93
CA LEU A 228 6.26 -1.07 7.30
C LEU A 228 6.41 0.33 7.93
N ALA A 229 6.80 1.34 7.16
CA ALA A 229 6.86 2.72 7.62
C ALA A 229 5.46 3.31 7.85
N CYS A 230 4.52 3.05 6.94
CA CYS A 230 3.12 3.47 7.05
C CYS A 230 2.52 3.02 8.39
N ILE A 231 2.72 1.76 8.77
CA ILE A 231 2.19 1.21 10.04
C ILE A 231 3.07 1.49 11.27
N ASN A 232 4.06 2.39 11.14
CA ASN A 232 5.00 2.79 12.18
C ASN A 232 6.00 1.71 12.65
N ILE A 233 6.16 0.58 11.95
CA ILE A 233 7.28 -0.35 12.23
C ILE A 233 8.62 0.35 11.95
N LEU A 234 8.72 1.10 10.86
CA LEU A 234 9.88 1.94 10.52
C LEU A 234 9.61 3.41 10.83
N LYS A 235 9.19 3.71 12.06
CA LYS A 235 8.92 5.09 12.49
C LYS A 235 10.22 5.84 12.76
N PRO A 236 10.46 7.00 12.13
CA PRO A 236 11.63 7.81 12.43
C PRO A 236 11.55 8.41 13.83
N THR A 237 12.69 8.51 14.53
CA THR A 237 12.76 9.20 15.82
C THR A 237 12.83 10.73 15.67
N SER A 238 13.22 11.23 14.50
CA SER A 238 13.17 12.66 14.14
C SER A 238 12.83 12.85 12.66
N TYR A 239 12.06 13.90 12.37
CA TYR A 239 11.77 14.38 11.01
C TYR A 239 12.71 15.53 10.59
N ASP A 240 13.47 16.09 11.53
CA ASP A 240 14.44 17.14 11.28
C ASP A 240 15.79 16.53 10.88
N ARG A 241 15.82 15.92 9.68
CA ARG A 241 16.99 15.25 9.10
C ARG A 241 17.05 15.47 7.58
N PRO A 242 18.26 15.58 6.98
CA PRO A 242 18.40 15.79 5.55
C PRO A 242 17.97 14.57 4.74
N THR A 243 17.37 14.76 3.57
CA THR A 243 17.12 13.68 2.59
C THR A 243 18.31 13.51 1.64
N LYS A 244 18.47 12.32 1.06
CA LYS A 244 19.54 12.03 0.09
C LYS A 244 18.99 11.73 -1.29
N GLY A 245 19.41 12.54 -2.27
CA GLY A 245 19.10 12.35 -3.67
C GLY A 245 17.60 12.49 -3.99
N LYS A 246 17.25 12.29 -5.26
CA LYS A 246 15.85 12.18 -5.68
C LYS A 246 15.32 10.79 -5.29
N HIS A 247 14.20 10.75 -4.61
CA HIS A 247 13.51 9.52 -4.24
C HIS A 247 11.99 9.73 -4.24
N ASP A 248 11.25 8.63 -4.33
CA ASP A 248 9.79 8.63 -4.33
C ASP A 248 9.22 8.05 -3.02
N TRP A 249 10.02 8.06 -1.95
CA TRP A 249 9.58 7.64 -0.62
C TRP A 249 8.48 8.56 -0.06
N THR A 250 7.45 7.96 0.54
CA THR A 250 6.30 8.65 1.15
C THR A 250 6.37 8.59 2.67
N PHE A 251 6.38 7.39 3.25
CA PHE A 251 6.31 7.18 4.71
C PHE A 251 7.69 7.02 5.34
N VAL A 252 8.64 6.39 4.63
CA VAL A 252 9.93 5.98 5.21
C VAL A 252 11.05 7.02 5.10
N THR A 253 10.82 8.14 4.40
CA THR A 253 11.83 9.15 4.01
C THR A 253 12.83 9.50 5.11
N TYR A 254 12.34 9.71 6.32
CA TYR A 254 13.14 10.20 7.45
C TYR A 254 13.71 9.08 8.33
N TRP A 255 13.35 7.81 8.09
CA TRP A 255 13.89 6.69 8.85
C TRP A 255 15.39 6.54 8.60
N ARG A 256 16.13 6.30 9.68
CA ARG A 256 17.56 5.99 9.67
C ARG A 256 17.80 4.67 10.41
N GLY A 257 18.89 3.99 10.10
CA GLY A 257 19.20 2.71 10.74
C GLY A 257 19.41 2.78 12.25
N GLU A 258 19.67 3.96 12.82
CA GLU A 258 19.62 4.19 14.27
C GLU A 258 18.21 4.10 14.88
N ASP A 259 17.15 4.32 14.09
CA ASP A 259 15.76 4.29 14.56
C ASP A 259 15.26 2.86 14.80
N LYS A 260 15.90 1.85 14.17
CA LYS A 260 15.53 0.42 14.27
C LYS A 260 14.06 0.18 13.92
N TYR A 261 13.47 -0.90 14.42
CA TYR A 261 12.02 -1.11 14.32
C TYR A 261 11.32 -0.74 15.63
N ASN A 262 10.10 -0.25 15.51
CA ASN A 262 9.25 0.07 16.65
C ASN A 262 8.61 -1.21 17.22
N LYS A 263 8.95 -1.55 18.48
CA LYS A 263 8.43 -2.73 19.20
C LYS A 263 6.94 -2.64 19.53
N GLU A 264 6.40 -1.45 19.77
CA GLU A 264 4.97 -1.25 20.07
C GLU A 264 4.12 -1.53 18.83
N ALA A 265 4.56 -1.03 17.67
CA ALA A 265 3.92 -1.34 16.39
C ALA A 265 4.02 -2.84 16.06
N LEU A 266 5.17 -3.46 16.35
CA LEU A 266 5.35 -4.91 16.18
C LEU A 266 4.35 -5.70 17.03
N GLN A 267 4.20 -5.34 18.29
CA GLN A 267 3.26 -5.98 19.21
C GLN A 267 1.80 -5.79 18.78
N LEU A 268 1.45 -4.58 18.30
CA LEU A 268 0.09 -4.27 17.88
C LEU A 268 -0.38 -5.17 16.72
N TYR A 269 0.46 -5.40 15.72
CA TYR A 269 0.06 -6.14 14.51
C TYR A 269 0.42 -7.62 14.51
N PHE A 270 1.48 -8.01 15.23
CA PHE A 270 2.10 -9.33 15.06
C PHE A 270 2.26 -10.13 16.36
N SER A 271 1.67 -9.69 17.47
CA SER A 271 1.77 -10.36 18.78
C SER A 271 1.34 -11.83 18.79
N ASN A 272 0.39 -12.23 17.94
CA ASN A 272 -0.05 -13.62 17.85
C ASN A 272 1.02 -14.56 17.24
N TYR A 273 2.03 -14.00 16.56
CA TYR A 273 3.00 -14.78 15.79
C TYR A 273 4.44 -14.55 16.23
N MET A 274 4.70 -13.49 16.99
CA MET A 274 6.01 -13.21 17.55
C MET A 274 6.08 -13.75 18.98
N PRO A 275 7.16 -14.46 19.35
CA PRO A 275 7.34 -14.87 20.73
C PRO A 275 7.38 -13.60 21.60
N GLN A 276 6.59 -13.59 22.69
CA GLN A 276 6.77 -12.61 23.75
C GLN A 276 8.17 -12.84 24.32
N LYS A 277 9.18 -12.11 23.83
CA LYS A 277 10.43 -12.03 24.56
C LYS A 277 10.10 -11.27 25.84
N THR A 278 10.11 -12.00 26.94
CA THR A 278 10.14 -11.49 28.31
C THR A 278 11.11 -10.31 28.35
N LEU A 279 10.61 -9.18 28.81
CA LEU A 279 11.37 -7.94 29.05
C LEU A 279 12.66 -8.23 29.81
#